data_AF-A0A3C1YC89-F1
#
_entry.id   AF-A0A3C1YC89-F1
#
_cell.length_a   1.000
_cell.length_b   1.000
_cell.length_c   1.000
_cell.angle_alpha   90.00
_cell.angle_beta   90.00
_cell.angle_gamma   90.00
#
_symmetry.space_group_name_H-M   'P 1'
#
loop_
_entity.id
_entity.type
_entity.pdbx_description
1 polymer ?
#
loop_
_entity_poly.entity_id
_entity_poly.type
_entity_poly.pdbx_seq_one_letter_code
_entity_poly.pdbx_strand_id
1 'polypeptide(L)'
;LNENPSIYSQLEENTAYFEKELRRVFDYKNLRYTINRVGSMISFHFDVDEVNNFDDACNANADLFKTLFHGVLKRGVYFAPSAFESLFLSTTHTKELLDNTVLSIEETLEEIL
;
A
#
# COMPACT_ATOMS: atom_id res chain seq x y z
N LEU A 1 -12.81 -13.04 -15.90
CA LEU A 1 -13.45 -11.80 -15.40
C LEU A 1 -14.88 -11.69 -15.90
N ASN A 2 -15.13 -11.64 -17.21
CA ASN A 2 -16.50 -11.51 -17.77
C ASN A 2 -17.46 -12.64 -17.36
N GLU A 3 -16.96 -13.85 -17.17
CA GLU A 3 -17.78 -15.01 -16.78
C GLU A 3 -17.88 -15.21 -15.26
N ASN A 4 -17.12 -14.44 -14.47
CA ASN A 4 -17.11 -14.55 -13.02
C ASN A 4 -16.97 -13.17 -12.36
N PRO A 5 -18.07 -12.39 -12.31
CA PRO A 5 -18.05 -11.02 -11.77
C PRO A 5 -17.73 -10.96 -10.28
N SER A 6 -17.94 -12.07 -9.53
CA SER A 6 -17.59 -12.16 -8.11
C SER A 6 -16.10 -11.93 -7.82
N ILE A 7 -15.23 -12.11 -8.83
CA ILE A 7 -13.80 -11.82 -8.74
C ILE A 7 -13.56 -10.33 -8.39
N TYR A 8 -14.34 -9.42 -8.97
CA TYR A 8 -14.18 -7.99 -8.69
C TYR A 8 -14.58 -7.66 -7.25
N SER A 9 -15.63 -8.29 -6.73
CA SER A 9 -16.02 -8.17 -5.32
C SER A 9 -14.94 -8.71 -4.39
N GLN A 10 -14.37 -9.87 -4.70
CA GLN A 10 -13.27 -10.44 -3.90
C GLN A 10 -12.04 -9.53 -3.88
N LEU A 11 -11.67 -8.97 -5.03
CA LEU A 11 -10.54 -8.03 -5.13
C LEU A 11 -10.80 -6.74 -4.36
N GLU A 12 -12.01 -6.17 -4.47
CA GLU A 12 -12.43 -4.99 -3.71
C GLU A 12 -12.36 -5.25 -2.21
N GLU A 13 -12.89 -6.38 -1.73
CA GLU A 13 -12.86 -6.77 -0.31
C GLU A 13 -11.43 -6.96 0.21
N ASN A 14 -10.57 -7.65 -0.56
CA ASN A 14 -9.18 -7.87 -0.17
C ASN A 14 -8.39 -6.56 -0.15
N THR A 15 -8.62 -5.66 -1.11
CA THR A 15 -7.90 -4.38 -1.17
C THR A 15 -8.40 -3.41 -0.11
N ALA A 16 -9.70 -3.41 0.20
CA ALA A 16 -10.25 -2.67 1.33
C ALA A 16 -9.72 -3.17 2.67
N TYR A 17 -9.56 -4.49 2.82
CA TYR A 17 -8.90 -5.08 3.98
C TYR A 17 -7.45 -4.62 4.10
N PHE A 18 -6.68 -4.70 3.01
CA PHE A 18 -5.28 -4.27 3.00
C PHE A 18 -5.15 -2.77 3.30
N GLU A 19 -5.99 -1.91 2.70
CA GLU A 19 -6.05 -0.49 3.05
C GLU A 19 -6.28 -0.27 4.54
N LYS A 20 -7.26 -0.96 5.14
CA LYS A 20 -7.57 -0.82 6.57
C LYS A 20 -6.35 -1.13 7.44
N GLU A 21 -5.61 -2.18 7.11
CA GLU A 21 -4.43 -2.59 7.89
C GLU A 21 -3.22 -1.69 7.64
N LEU A 22 -3.04 -1.14 6.43
CA LEU A 22 -2.06 -0.09 6.16
C LEU A 22 -2.34 1.15 7.00
N ARG A 23 -3.60 1.63 7.02
CA ARG A 23 -4.03 2.77 7.85
C ARG A 23 -3.71 2.53 9.32
N ARG A 24 -4.02 1.34 9.85
CA ARG A 24 -3.70 0.96 11.24
C ARG A 24 -2.22 1.15 11.55
N VAL A 25 -1.32 0.66 10.69
CA VAL A 25 0.13 0.76 10.89
C VAL A 25 0.59 2.21 10.78
N PHE A 26 0.16 2.93 9.74
CA PHE A 26 0.60 4.31 9.54
C PHE A 26 0.09 5.26 10.63
N ASP A 27 -1.14 5.06 11.11
CA ASP A 27 -1.70 5.77 12.27
C ASP A 27 -0.90 5.47 13.54
N TYR A 28 -0.60 4.19 13.80
CA TYR A 28 0.19 3.77 14.96
C TYR A 28 1.60 4.41 14.97
N LYS A 29 2.19 4.57 13.79
CA LYS A 29 3.50 5.22 13.60
C LYS A 29 3.43 6.75 13.56
N ASN A 30 2.23 7.34 13.74
CA ASN A 30 1.99 8.80 13.66
C ASN A 30 2.48 9.43 12.34
N LEU A 31 2.38 8.69 11.24
CA LEU A 31 2.75 9.20 9.93
C LEU A 31 1.65 10.08 9.36
N ARG A 32 2.04 11.13 8.62
CA ARG A 32 1.11 11.83 7.73
C ARG A 32 1.12 11.10 6.39
N TYR A 33 -0.05 10.71 5.90
CA TYR A 33 -0.15 9.90 4.69
C TYR A 33 -1.50 10.07 3.98
N THR A 34 -1.52 9.73 2.70
CA THR A 34 -2.72 9.57 1.88
C THR A 34 -2.74 8.16 1.28
N ILE A 35 -3.88 7.50 1.33
CA ILE A 35 -4.13 6.25 0.59
C ILE A 35 -5.27 6.51 -0.40
N ASN A 36 -5.04 6.17 -1.67
CA ASN A 36 -6.07 6.13 -2.71
C ASN A 36 -6.31 4.67 -3.09
N ARG A 37 -7.57 4.30 -3.28
CA ARG A 37 -7.96 2.94 -3.65
C ARG A 37 -9.16 2.95 -4.60
N VAL A 38 -9.11 2.10 -5.62
CA VAL A 38 -10.23 1.84 -6.55
C VAL A 38 -10.19 0.37 -6.95
N GLY A 39 -11.19 -0.43 -6.59
CA GLY A 39 -11.18 -1.85 -6.93
C GLY A 39 -9.98 -2.56 -6.30
N SER A 40 -9.19 -3.23 -7.16
CA SER A 40 -7.95 -3.91 -6.80
C SER A 40 -6.71 -3.01 -6.73
N MET A 41 -6.85 -1.74 -7.11
CA MET A 41 -5.75 -0.79 -7.20
C MET A 41 -5.63 -0.02 -5.89
N ILE A 42 -4.42 0.09 -5.36
CA ILE A 42 -4.13 0.86 -4.15
C ILE A 42 -2.77 1.56 -4.28
N SER A 43 -2.69 2.80 -3.83
CA SER A 43 -1.44 3.56 -3.70
C SER A 43 -1.41 4.27 -2.36
N PHE A 44 -0.21 4.48 -1.82
CA PHE A 44 -0.02 5.26 -0.61
C PHE A 44 1.14 6.23 -0.76
N HIS A 45 0.97 7.42 -0.21
CA HIS A 45 1.92 8.53 -0.28
C HIS A 45 2.11 9.10 1.12
N PHE A 46 3.33 9.51 1.46
CA PHE A 46 3.65 10.07 2.77
C PHE A 46 3.79 11.59 2.70
N ASP A 47 3.56 12.26 3.82
CA ASP A 47 3.68 13.72 3.96
C ASP A 47 2.92 14.51 2.88
N VAL A 48 1.71 14.07 2.57
CA VAL A 48 0.76 14.78 1.72
C VAL A 48 -0.65 14.54 2.27
N ASP A 49 -1.54 15.52 2.11
CA ASP A 49 -2.90 15.45 2.67
C ASP A 49 -3.87 14.78 1.69
N GLU A 50 -3.72 15.09 0.40
CA GLU A 50 -4.47 14.49 -0.69
C GLU A 50 -3.62 14.30 -1.94
N VAL A 51 -3.93 13.28 -2.74
CA VAL A 51 -3.29 13.03 -4.04
C VAL A 51 -4.38 12.82 -5.08
N ASN A 52 -4.69 13.88 -5.82
CA ASN A 52 -5.72 13.91 -6.86
C ASN A 52 -5.12 14.12 -8.26
N ASN A 53 -3.88 14.60 -8.33
CA ASN A 53 -3.16 14.84 -9.57
C ASN A 53 -1.65 14.56 -9.42
N PHE A 54 -0.90 14.75 -10.51
CA PHE A 54 0.54 14.48 -10.53
C PHE A 54 1.35 15.45 -9.66
N ASP A 55 0.98 16.73 -9.60
CA ASP A 55 1.67 17.72 -8.79
C ASP A 55 1.52 17.40 -7.30
N ASP A 56 0.35 16.93 -6.87
CA ASP A 56 0.12 16.45 -5.50
C ASP A 56 1.05 15.27 -5.17
N ALA A 57 1.15 14.30 -6.09
CA ALA A 57 2.03 13.14 -5.91
C ALA A 57 3.52 13.56 -5.84
N CYS A 58 3.93 14.59 -6.59
CA CYS A 58 5.29 15.14 -6.52
C CYS A 58 5.61 15.81 -5.19
N ASN A 59 4.58 16.29 -4.47
CA ASN A 59 4.75 16.91 -3.15
C ASN A 59 4.87 15.89 -2.02
N ALA A 60 4.61 14.61 -2.29
CA ALA A 60 4.76 13.54 -1.31
C ALA A 60 6.23 13.22 -1.00
N ASN A 61 6.48 12.63 0.17
CA ASN A 61 7.81 12.20 0.59
C ASN A 61 8.23 10.88 -0.09
N ALA A 62 8.77 11.02 -1.29
CA ALA A 62 9.29 9.91 -2.09
C ALA A 62 10.54 9.24 -1.48
N ASP A 63 11.32 9.96 -0.66
CA ASP A 63 12.51 9.40 0.00
C ASP A 63 12.13 8.41 1.12
N LEU A 64 11.09 8.72 1.90
CA LEU A 64 10.51 7.79 2.87
C LEU A 64 9.96 6.55 2.15
N PHE A 65 9.21 6.73 1.06
CA PHE A 65 8.73 5.60 0.26
C PHE A 65 9.89 4.72 -0.26
N LYS A 66 10.95 5.33 -0.80
CA LYS A 66 12.13 4.60 -1.31
C LYS A 66 12.79 3.77 -0.21
N THR A 67 12.93 4.34 0.97
CA THR A 67 13.54 3.67 2.12
C THR A 67 12.67 2.51 2.60
N LEU A 68 11.36 2.73 2.71
CA LEU A 68 10.37 1.69 3.00
C LEU A 68 10.41 0.56 1.96
N PHE A 69 10.38 0.90 0.67
CA PHE A 69 10.45 -0.06 -0.45
C PHE A 69 11.64 -1.00 -0.30
N HIS A 70 12.84 -0.45 -0.07
CA HIS A 70 14.02 -1.29 0.10
C HIS A 70 13.99 -2.14 1.37
N GLY A 71 13.36 -1.66 2.45
CA GLY A 71 13.22 -2.44 3.69
C GLY A 71 12.24 -3.60 3.53
N VAL A 72 11.07 -3.39 2.92
CA VAL A 72 10.10 -4.48 2.66
C VAL A 72 10.63 -5.45 1.61
N LEU A 73 11.41 -4.98 0.63
CA LEU A 73 12.08 -5.83 -0.36
C LEU A 73 13.06 -6.80 0.30
N LYS A 74 13.83 -6.35 1.29
CA LYS A 74 14.72 -7.22 2.08
C LYS A 74 13.96 -8.30 2.86
N ARG A 75 12.68 -8.04 3.17
CA ARG A 75 11.76 -8.97 3.84
C ARG A 75 10.98 -9.86 2.87
N GLY A 76 11.28 -9.79 1.57
CA GLY A 76 10.67 -10.63 0.54
C GLY A 76 9.36 -10.09 -0.04
N VAL A 77 8.97 -8.86 0.30
CA VAL A 77 7.78 -8.20 -0.25
C VAL A 77 8.21 -7.27 -1.38
N TYR A 78 7.78 -7.57 -2.61
CA TYR A 78 8.10 -6.77 -3.78
C TYR A 78 6.93 -5.84 -4.14
N PHE A 79 7.14 -4.54 -3.97
CA PHE A 79 6.23 -3.50 -4.48
C PHE A 79 6.71 -2.94 -5.81
N ALA A 80 5.85 -2.17 -6.47
CA ALA A 80 6.28 -1.34 -7.60
C ALA A 80 7.42 -0.40 -7.12
N PRO A 81 8.56 -0.33 -7.84
CA PRO A 81 9.75 0.41 -7.40
C PRO A 81 9.62 1.93 -7.64
N SER A 82 8.45 2.50 -7.40
CA SER A 82 8.13 3.91 -7.64
C SER A 82 7.02 4.38 -6.71
N ALA A 83 7.19 5.57 -6.12
CA ALA A 83 6.17 6.22 -5.29
C ALA A 83 4.96 6.72 -6.12
N PHE A 84 5.07 6.72 -7.45
CA PHE A 84 4.02 7.17 -8.37
C PHE A 84 3.18 6.02 -8.95
N GLU A 85 3.43 4.79 -8.51
CA GLU A 85 2.77 3.59 -9.03
C GLU A 85 1.64 3.12 -8.12
N SER A 86 0.67 2.44 -8.73
CA SER A 86 -0.33 1.66 -7.99
C SER A 86 0.18 0.24 -7.73
N LEU A 87 -0.18 -0.29 -6.57
CA LEU A 87 -0.11 -1.72 -6.29
C LEU A 87 -1.39 -2.39 -6.78
N PHE A 88 -1.25 -3.59 -7.34
CA PHE A 88 -2.36 -4.37 -7.89
C PHE A 88 -2.48 -5.68 -7.13
N LEU A 89 -3.59 -5.86 -6.42
CA LEU A 89 -3.89 -7.13 -5.77
C LEU A 89 -4.44 -8.12 -6.79
N SER A 90 -4.11 -9.40 -6.59
CA SER A 90 -4.67 -10.52 -7.34
C SER A 90 -5.52 -11.40 -6.44
N THR A 91 -6.36 -12.25 -7.03
CA THR A 91 -7.18 -13.22 -6.29
C THR A 91 -6.36 -14.29 -5.54
N THR A 92 -5.08 -14.43 -5.86
CA THR A 92 -4.18 -15.37 -5.16
C THR A 92 -3.62 -14.79 -3.87
N HIS A 93 -3.76 -13.48 -3.62
CA HIS A 93 -3.37 -12.87 -2.36
C HIS A 93 -4.37 -13.24 -1.28
N THR A 94 -3.93 -14.08 -0.34
CA THR A 94 -4.72 -14.47 0.85
C THR A 94 -4.62 -13.39 1.92
N LYS A 95 -5.56 -13.39 2.88
CA LYS A 95 -5.48 -12.52 4.07
C LYS A 95 -4.16 -12.69 4.81
N GLU A 96 -3.70 -13.93 5.00
CA GLU A 96 -2.41 -14.24 5.62
C GLU A 96 -1.23 -13.59 4.88
N LEU A 97 -1.22 -13.62 3.55
CA LEU A 97 -0.17 -12.95 2.77
C LEU A 97 -0.24 -11.43 2.92
N LEU A 98 -1.45 -10.86 2.96
CA LEU A 98 -1.64 -9.43 3.22
C LEU A 98 -1.18 -9.06 4.63
N ASP A 99 -1.48 -9.88 5.64
CA ASP A 99 -1.05 -9.66 7.03
C ASP A 99 0.48 -9.70 7.15
N ASN A 100 1.13 -10.69 6.52
CA ASN A 100 2.58 -10.77 6.46
C ASN A 100 3.22 -9.57 5.73
N THR A 101 2.53 -9.05 4.70
CA THR A 101 2.93 -7.84 3.98
C THR A 101 2.85 -6.62 4.89
N VAL A 102 1.76 -6.45 5.64
CA VAL A 102 1.57 -5.36 6.60
C VAL A 102 2.59 -5.45 7.73
N LEU A 103 2.87 -6.65 8.25
CA LEU A 103 3.90 -6.85 9.27
C LEU A 103 5.28 -6.43 8.75
N SER A 104 5.62 -6.79 7.50
CA SER A 104 6.88 -6.38 6.88
C SER A 104 7.01 -4.85 6.76
N ILE A 105 5.91 -4.15 6.48
CA ILE A 105 5.85 -2.69 6.48
C ILE A 105 6.05 -2.16 7.91
N GLU A 106 5.34 -2.69 8.89
CA GLU A 106 5.40 -2.25 10.30
C GLU A 106 6.80 -2.40 10.89
N GLU A 107 7.45 -3.54 10.66
CA GLU A 107 8.84 -3.79 11.07
C GLU A 107 9.83 -2.87 10.34
N THR A 108 9.64 -2.65 9.04
CA THR A 108 10.51 -1.73 8.29
C THR A 108 10.37 -0.31 8.83
N LEU A 109 9.15 0.14 9.13
CA LEU A 109 8.90 1.47 9.71
C LEU A 109 9.48 1.60 11.12
N GLU A 110 9.56 0.53 11.92
CA GLU A 110 10.26 0.54 13.21
C GLU A 110 11.78 0.75 13.06
N GLU A 111 12.37 0.31 11.94
CA GLU A 111 13.81 0.43 11.71
C GLU A 111 14.23 1.80 11.15
N ILE A 112 13.34 2.48 10.42
CA ILE A 112 13.72 3.65 9.61
C ILE A 112 13.16 4.98 10.13
N LEU A 113 12.25 4.95 11.11
CA LEU A 113 11.70 6.12 11.80
C LEU A 113 12.40 6.33 13.14
#